data_AF-A0A382U2Q0-F1
#
_entry.id   AF-A0A382U2Q0-F1
#
_cell.length_a   1.000
_cell.length_b   1.000
_cell.length_c   1.000
_cell.angle_alpha   90.00
_cell.angle_beta   90.00
_cell.angle_gamma   90.00
#
_symmetry.space_group_name_H-M   'P 1'
#
loop_
_entity.id
_entity.type
_entity.pdbx_description
1 polymer ?
#
loop_
_entity_poly.entity_id
_entity_poly.type
_entity_poly.pdbx_seq_one_letter_code
_entity_poly.pdbx_strand_id
1 'polypeptide(L)' 'STKIIPGHGDISNVGEVMAFRDMLVLIRDRVAAAIREGTSLEQIQSGQLTAEYDERWAAAGRIGSSASMLAAVYQDLMN' A
#
# COMPACT_ATOMS: atom_id res chain seq x y z
N SER A 1 26.91 -6.71 4.97
CA SER A 1 25.64 -6.07 4.56
C SER A 1 24.84 -7.07 3.75
N THR A 2 23.52 -7.14 3.96
CA THR A 2 22.67 -8.08 3.23
C THR A 2 22.14 -7.41 1.97
N LYS A 3 22.33 -8.06 0.82
CA LYS A 3 21.74 -7.66 -0.47
C LYS A 3 20.53 -8.54 -0.74
N ILE A 4 19.47 -7.95 -1.28
CA ILE A 4 18.23 -8.63 -1.61
C ILE A 4 18.01 -8.49 -3.11
N ILE A 5 17.89 -9.61 -3.82
CA ILE A 5 17.60 -9.63 -5.26
C ILE A 5 16.09 -9.83 -5.42
N PRO A 6 15.30 -8.78 -5.75
CA PRO A 6 13.87 -8.92 -5.91
C PRO A 6 13.52 -9.64 -7.22
N GLY A 7 12.27 -10.08 -7.36
CA GLY A 7 11.78 -10.64 -8.63
C GLY A 7 11.73 -9.61 -9.76
N HIS A 8 11.58 -8.32 -9.44
CA HIS A 8 11.59 -7.20 -10.39
C HIS A 8 12.25 -5.97 -9.75
N GLY A 9 12.88 -5.12 -10.57
CA GLY A 9 13.51 -3.87 -10.14
C GLY A 9 14.98 -4.05 -9.71
N ASP A 10 15.54 -3.00 -9.12
CA ASP A 10 16.94 -2.95 -8.72
C ASP A 10 17.24 -3.78 -7.46
N ILE A 11 18.53 -4.11 -7.26
CA ILE A 11 18.98 -4.78 -6.05
C ILE A 11 18.65 -3.93 -4.82
N SER A 12 17.96 -4.54 -3.86
CA SER A 12 17.50 -3.89 -2.64
C SER A 12 18.36 -4.25 -1.42
N ASN A 13 17.97 -3.72 -0.27
CA ASN A 13 18.56 -3.99 1.03
C ASN A 13 17.48 -4.15 2.12
N VAL A 14 17.91 -4.57 3.33
CA VAL A 14 16.99 -4.83 4.45
C VAL A 14 16.19 -3.59 4.85
N GLY A 15 16.80 -2.41 4.85
CA GLY A 15 16.13 -1.16 5.24
C GLY A 15 15.02 -0.76 4.28
N GLU A 16 15.21 -0.96 2.98
CA GLU A 16 14.19 -0.70 1.97
C GLU A 16 13.00 -1.66 2.08
N VAL A 17 13.25 -2.95 2.35
CA VAL A 17 12.18 -3.94 2.58
C VAL A 17 11.41 -3.62 3.86
N MET A 18 12.11 -3.19 4.93
CA MET A 18 11.45 -2.73 6.15
C MET A 18 10.57 -1.50 5.89
N ALA A 19 11.08 -0.50 5.17
CA ALA A 19 10.30 0.69 4.82
C ALA A 19 9.06 0.35 3.98
N PHE A 20 9.19 -0.59 3.03
CA PHE A 20 8.06 -1.09 2.25
C PHE A 20 7.02 -1.77 3.14
N ARG A 21 7.44 -2.67 4.05
CA ARG A 21 6.55 -3.30 5.03
C ARG A 21 5.82 -2.28 5.90
N ASP A 22 6.52 -1.27 6.39
CA ASP A 22 5.95 -0.25 7.28
C ASP A 22 4.88 0.57 6.58
N MET A 23 5.11 0.91 5.30
CA MET A 23 4.09 1.51 4.45
C MET A 23 2.85 0.63 4.31
N LEU A 24 3.01 -0.69 4.05
CA LEU A 24 1.87 -1.61 3.93
C LEU A 24 1.03 -1.66 5.21
N VAL A 25 1.69 -1.73 6.37
CA VAL A 25 1.02 -1.74 7.69
C VAL A 25 0.25 -0.44 7.93
N LEU A 26 0.89 0.71 7.65
CA LEU A 26 0.24 2.01 7.85
C LEU A 26 -0.99 2.18 6.97
N ILE A 27 -0.91 1.81 5.68
CA ILE A 27 -2.07 1.90 4.76
C ILE A 27 -3.19 0.98 5.24
N ARG A 28 -2.88 -0.25 5.68
CA ARG A 28 -3.89 -1.15 6.25
C ARG A 28 -4.61 -0.52 7.45
N ASP A 29 -3.86 0.08 8.37
CA ASP A 29 -4.43 0.69 9.57
C ASP A 29 -5.31 1.91 9.24
N ARG A 30 -4.92 2.71 8.24
CA ARG A 30 -5.73 3.81 7.70
C ARG A 30 -7.05 3.31 7.11
N VAL A 31 -7.01 2.26 6.28
CA VAL A 31 -8.21 1.66 5.68
C VAL A 31 -9.12 1.08 6.77
N ALA A 32 -8.56 0.37 7.75
CA ALA A 32 -9.33 -0.16 8.87
C ALA A 32 -10.01 0.95 9.69
N ALA A 33 -9.34 2.08 9.92
CA ALA A 33 -9.95 3.24 10.56
C ALA A 33 -11.11 3.81 9.73
N ALA A 34 -10.91 4.01 8.43
CA ALA A 34 -11.95 4.52 7.53
C ALA A 34 -13.17 3.60 7.45
N ILE A 35 -12.97 2.26 7.43
CA ILE A 35 -14.05 1.27 7.48
C ILE A 35 -14.87 1.40 8.77
N ARG A 36 -14.21 1.54 9.93
CA ARG A 36 -14.89 1.74 11.23
C ARG A 36 -15.73 3.02 11.27
N GLU A 37 -15.33 4.02 10.49
CA GLU A 37 -16.06 5.28 10.31
C GLU A 37 -17.20 5.17 9.28
N GLY A 38 -17.41 4.00 8.66
CA GLY A 38 -18.45 3.76 7.67
C GLY A 38 -18.12 4.26 6.26
N THR A 39 -16.84 4.54 5.99
CA THR A 39 -16.39 5.06 4.69
C THR A 39 -16.41 3.96 3.62
N SER A 40 -16.97 4.26 2.44
CA SER A 40 -17.02 3.31 1.32
C SER A 40 -15.66 3.14 0.62
N LEU A 41 -15.50 2.07 -0.16
CA LEU A 41 -14.30 1.87 -0.98
C LEU A 41 -14.02 3.04 -1.94
N GLU A 42 -15.06 3.59 -2.58
CA GLU A 42 -14.94 4.72 -3.51
C GLU A 42 -14.41 5.99 -2.78
N GLN A 43 -14.90 6.23 -1.57
CA GLN A 43 -14.43 7.34 -0.73
C GLN A 43 -12.99 7.10 -0.25
N ILE A 44 -12.64 5.86 0.12
CA ILE A 44 -11.27 5.50 0.50
C ILE A 44 -10.29 5.70 -0.65
N GLN A 45 -10.66 5.33 -1.88
CA GLN A 45 -9.81 5.52 -3.07
C GLN A 45 -9.61 6.99 -3.44
N SER A 46 -10.57 7.86 -3.13
CA SER A 46 -10.45 9.31 -3.32
C SER A 46 -9.83 10.03 -2.11
N GLY A 47 -9.74 9.38 -0.95
CA GLY A 47 -9.28 9.94 0.32
C GLY A 47 -7.76 10.08 0.50
N GLN A 48 -6.97 9.92 -0.56
CA GLN A 48 -5.51 10.14 -0.57
C GLN A 48 -4.71 9.40 0.52
N LEU A 49 -5.18 8.23 0.97
CA LEU A 49 -4.58 7.46 2.08
C LEU A 49 -3.15 6.95 1.82
N THR A 50 -2.64 7.12 0.59
CA THR A 50 -1.33 6.64 0.14
C THR A 50 -0.42 7.75 -0.40
N ALA A 51 -0.85 9.03 -0.31
CA ALA A 51 -0.24 10.12 -1.07
C ALA A 51 1.27 10.29 -0.86
N GLU A 52 1.77 10.08 0.35
CA GLU A 52 3.21 10.20 0.65
C GLU A 52 4.06 9.06 0.06
N TYR A 53 3.41 8.00 -0.41
CA TYR A 53 4.05 6.79 -0.93
C TYR A 53 3.89 6.66 -2.45
N ASP A 54 2.96 7.40 -3.04
CA ASP A 54 2.56 7.22 -4.43
C ASP A 54 3.74 7.43 -5.40
N GLU A 55 4.56 8.47 -5.20
CA GLU A 55 5.72 8.74 -6.06
C GLU A 55 6.73 7.58 -6.05
N ARG A 56 6.92 6.96 -4.88
CA ARG A 56 7.95 5.93 -4.70
C ARG A 56 7.46 4.52 -5.08
N TRP A 57 6.21 4.20 -4.77
CA TRP A 57 5.73 2.81 -4.75
C TRP A 57 4.47 2.54 -5.54
N ALA A 58 3.71 3.55 -5.99
CA ALA A 58 2.54 3.29 -6.81
C ALA A 58 2.96 2.77 -8.19
N ALA A 59 2.48 1.59 -8.56
CA ALA A 59 2.65 1.11 -9.92
C ALA A 59 1.74 1.92 -10.86
N ALA A 60 2.32 2.55 -11.88
CA ALA A 60 1.58 3.27 -12.92
C ALA A 60 0.70 2.31 -13.76
N GLY A 61 -0.50 2.01 -13.27
CA GLY A 61 -1.55 1.26 -14.00
C GLY A 61 -1.37 -0.25 -14.12
N ARG A 62 -0.43 -0.85 -13.37
CA ARG A 62 -0.19 -2.32 -13.32
C ARG A 62 -0.64 -2.91 -11.97
N ILE A 63 -0.35 -4.20 -11.74
CA ILE A 63 -0.45 -4.83 -10.42
C ILE A 63 0.32 -3.96 -9.40
N GLY A 64 -0.37 -3.43 -8.39
CA GLY A 64 0.22 -2.57 -7.36
C GLY A 64 -0.04 -1.07 -7.49
N SER A 65 -1.06 -0.62 -8.24
CA SER A 65 -1.52 0.78 -8.15
C SER A 65 -2.15 1.05 -6.78
N SER A 66 -2.08 2.30 -6.30
CA SER A 66 -2.66 2.68 -5.00
C SER A 66 -4.15 2.35 -4.91
N ALA A 67 -4.91 2.58 -5.98
CA ALA A 67 -6.32 2.21 -6.06
C ALA A 67 -6.55 0.70 -5.94
N SER A 68 -5.74 -0.12 -6.62
CA SER A 68 -5.84 -1.59 -6.54
C SER A 68 -5.46 -2.12 -5.15
N MET A 69 -4.46 -1.49 -4.52
CA MET A 69 -4.02 -1.85 -3.16
C MET A 69 -5.10 -1.50 -2.13
N LEU A 70 -5.67 -0.29 -2.18
CA LEU A 70 -6.77 0.12 -1.31
C LEU A 70 -7.98 -0.80 -1.46
N ALA A 71 -8.31 -1.21 -2.69
CA ALA A 71 -9.37 -2.19 -2.94
C ALA A 71 -9.07 -3.55 -2.31
N ALA A 72 -7.85 -4.09 -2.49
CA ALA A 72 -7.47 -5.37 -1.92
C ALA A 72 -7.55 -5.36 -0.38
N VAL A 73 -7.02 -4.32 0.26
CA VAL A 73 -7.06 -4.17 1.72
C VAL A 73 -8.49 -4.03 2.24
N TYR A 74 -9.32 -3.22 1.58
CA TYR A 74 -10.72 -3.04 1.97
C TYR A 74 -11.48 -4.37 1.93
N GLN A 75 -11.32 -5.15 0.85
CA GLN A 75 -11.99 -6.44 0.72
C GLN A 75 -11.49 -7.45 1.75
N ASP A 76 -10.18 -7.50 2.02
CA ASP A 76 -9.60 -8.37 3.06
C ASP A 76 -10.17 -8.08 4.46
N LEU A 77 -10.31 -6.80 4.82
CA LEU A 77 -10.79 -6.37 6.14
C LEU A 77 -12.32 -6.48 6.31
N MET A 78 -13.07 -6.63 5.22
CA MET A 78 -14.54 -6.74 5.24
C MET A 78 -15.04 -8.20 5.18
N ASN A 79 -14.13 -9.16 4.99
CA ASN A 79 -14.41 -10.59 5.08
C ASN A 79 -14.38 -11.08 6.53
#